data_AF-A0AAW7HKP5-F1
#
_entry.id   AF-A0AAW7HKP5-F1
#
_cell.length_a   1.000
_cell.length_b   1.000
_cell.length_c   1.000
_cell.angle_alpha   90.00
_cell.angle_beta   90.00
_cell.angle_gamma   90.00
#
_symmetry.space_group_name_H-M   'P 1'
#
loop_
_entity.id
_entity.type
_entity.pdbx_description
1 polymer ?
#
loop_
_entity_poly.entity_id
_entity_poly.type
_entity_poly.pdbx_seq_one_letter_code
_entity_poly.pdbx_strand_id
1 'polypeptide(L)' 'MAVPDEPENDPVTAYLLITFRNITRGRRFLTTTAGAFPLPLSAREISDWLEAHPPAMPRSEIDEVVYTLDALCLAEKDD' A
#
# COMPACT_ATOMS: atom_id res chain seq x y z
N MET A 1 -28.22 -11.63 18.40
CA MET A 1 -26.98 -11.96 17.67
C MET A 1 -25.85 -11.43 18.53
N ALA A 2 -24.99 -12.30 19.09
CA ALA A 2 -23.88 -11.84 19.90
C ALA A 2 -22.94 -11.02 19.00
N VAL A 3 -22.57 -9.81 19.44
CA VAL A 3 -21.56 -9.01 18.74
C VAL A 3 -20.25 -9.80 18.84
N PRO A 4 -19.60 -10.16 17.72
CA PRO A 4 -18.31 -10.82 17.76
C PRO A 4 -17.31 -9.94 18.52
N ASP A 5 -16.41 -10.55 19.28
CA ASP A 5 -15.34 -9.81 19.93
C ASP A 5 -14.49 -9.09 18.88
N GLU A 6 -14.22 -7.81 19.12
CA GLU A 6 -13.37 -7.01 18.24
C GLU A 6 -11.98 -7.66 18.17
N PRO A 7 -11.44 -7.90 16.97
CA PRO A 7 -10.11 -8.48 16.85
C PRO A 7 -9.08 -7.56 17.50
N GLU A 8 -8.04 -8.14 18.09
CA GLU A 8 -6.94 -7.39 18.68
C GLU A 8 -6.32 -6.47 17.62
N ASN A 9 -6.20 -5.19 17.95
CA ASN A 9 -5.62 -4.20 17.05
C ASN A 9 -4.10 -4.35 17.05
N ASP A 10 -3.59 -5.16 16.12
CA ASP A 10 -2.15 -5.30 15.91
C ASP A 10 -1.56 -3.98 15.38
N PRO A 11 -0.72 -3.29 16.16
CA PRO A 11 -0.15 -2.01 15.76
C PRO A 11 0.75 -2.12 14.52
N VAL A 12 1.36 -3.29 14.27
CA VAL A 12 2.21 -3.51 13.10
C VAL A 12 1.36 -3.57 11.84
N THR A 13 0.30 -4.38 11.85
CA THR A 13 -0.66 -4.45 10.74
C THR A 13 -1.29 -3.08 10.48
N ALA A 14 -1.73 -2.37 11.53
CA ALA A 14 -2.30 -1.03 11.38
C ALA A 14 -1.31 -0.05 10.73
N TYR A 15 -0.05 -0.06 11.15
CA TYR A 15 1.02 0.75 10.57
C TYR A 15 1.25 0.43 9.09
N LEU A 16 1.34 -0.84 8.72
CA LEU A 16 1.57 -1.28 7.34
C LEU A 16 0.41 -0.88 6.42
N LEU A 17 -0.84 -1.06 6.86
CA LEU A 17 -2.03 -0.70 6.10
C LEU A 17 -2.13 0.83 5.90
N ILE A 18 -1.86 1.61 6.94
CA ILE A 18 -1.85 3.08 6.84
C ILE A 18 -0.73 3.54 5.89
N THR A 19 0.45 2.96 6.01
CA THR A 19 1.61 3.25 5.15
C THR A 19 1.28 2.96 3.69
N PHE A 20 0.77 1.77 3.38
CA PHE A 20 0.34 1.39 2.04
C PHE A 20 -0.75 2.33 1.50
N ARG A 21 -1.78 2.61 2.30
CA ARG A 21 -2.87 3.53 1.93
C ARG A 21 -2.36 4.92 1.56
N ASN A 22 -1.32 5.41 2.22
CA ASN A 22 -0.80 6.74 1.94
C ASN A 22 0.13 6.74 0.72
N ILE A 23 0.99 5.75 0.57
CA ILE A 23 1.86 5.58 -0.61
C ILE A 23 1.02 5.46 -1.89
N THR A 24 -0.04 4.67 -1.85
CA THR A 24 -0.93 4.44 -3.02
C THR A 24 -1.60 5.69 -3.56
N ARG A 25 -1.72 6.77 -2.76
CA ARG A 25 -2.24 8.07 -3.23
C ARG A 25 -1.27 8.79 -4.17
N GLY A 26 0.02 8.48 -4.06
CA GLY A 26 1.05 9.01 -4.95
C GLY A 26 1.16 8.24 -6.28
N ARG A 27 0.41 7.14 -6.44
CA ARG A 27 0.52 6.24 -7.59
C ARG A 27 0.37 6.98 -8.91
N ARG A 28 1.30 6.71 -9.82
CA ARG A 28 1.25 7.18 -11.21
C ARG A 28 0.23 6.41 -12.05
N PHE A 29 -0.37 7.12 -13.00
CA PHE A 29 -1.30 6.56 -13.96
C PHE A 29 -0.80 6.82 -15.38
N LEU A 30 -0.90 5.81 -16.24
CA LEU A 30 -0.71 5.95 -17.67
C LEU A 30 -2.05 6.33 -18.30
N THR A 31 -2.14 7.55 -18.83
CA THR A 31 -3.33 8.03 -19.54
C THR A 31 -3.20 7.79 -21.03
N THR A 32 -4.17 7.09 -21.62
CA THR A 32 -4.26 6.79 -23.05
C THR A 32 -5.63 7.19 -23.58
N THR A 33 -5.83 7.10 -24.90
CA THR A 33 -7.15 7.28 -25.52
C THR A 33 -8.19 6.24 -25.05
N ALA A 34 -7.73 5.09 -24.56
CA ALA A 34 -8.60 4.02 -24.04
C ALA A 34 -8.94 4.17 -22.55
N GLY A 35 -8.31 5.11 -21.84
CA GLY A 35 -8.54 5.34 -20.40
C GLY A 35 -7.25 5.57 -19.60
N ALA A 36 -7.39 5.59 -18.28
CA ALA A 36 -6.29 5.75 -17.33
C ALA A 36 -6.00 4.43 -16.62
N PHE A 37 -4.76 3.96 -16.72
CA PHE A 37 -4.32 2.68 -16.16
C PHE A 37 -3.34 2.92 -15.00
N PRO A 38 -3.56 2.30 -13.82
CA PRO A 38 -2.63 2.41 -12.71
C PRO A 38 -1.30 1.74 -13.06
N LEU A 39 -0.18 2.41 -12.78
CA LEU A 39 1.14 1.79 -12.84
C LEU A 39 1.49 1.14 -11.49
N PRO A 40 2.35 0.10 -11.46
CA PRO A 40 2.92 -0.42 -10.23
C PRO A 40 3.59 0.67 -9.40
N LEU A 41 3.55 0.52 -8.08
CA LEU A 41 4.23 1.42 -7.16
C LEU A 41 5.73 1.39 -7.43
N SER A 42 6.29 2.59 -7.58
CA SER A 42 7.72 2.77 -7.75
C SER A 42 8.42 2.81 -6.40
N ALA A 43 9.67 2.31 -6.35
CA ALA A 43 10.51 2.43 -5.16
C ALA A 43 10.65 3.88 -4.67
N ARG A 44 10.53 4.85 -5.59
CA ARG A 44 10.56 6.28 -5.27
C ARG A 44 9.35 6.72 -4.46
N GLU A 45 8.14 6.35 -4.83
CA GLU A 45 6.93 6.72 -4.06
C GLU A 45 7.00 6.18 -2.63
N ILE A 46 7.56 4.98 -2.46
CA ILE A 46 7.79 4.38 -1.15
C ILE A 46 8.87 5.16 -0.37
N SER A 47 10.01 5.45 -1.00
CA SER A 47 11.09 6.21 -0.36
C SER A 47 10.66 7.62 0.02
N ASP A 48 9.99 8.36 -0.87
CA ASP A 48 9.50 9.72 -0.61
C ASP A 48 8.58 9.75 0.63
N TRP A 49 7.73 8.71 0.79
CA TRP A 49 6.87 8.59 1.98
C TRP A 49 7.67 8.29 3.25
N LEU A 50 8.60 7.33 3.20
CA LEU A 50 9.38 6.87 4.36
C LEU A 50 10.44 7.89 4.81
N GLU A 51 10.92 8.75 3.91
CA GLU A 51 11.77 9.88 4.25
C GLU A 51 10.99 10.94 5.05
N ALA A 52 9.73 11.20 4.69
CA ALA A 52 8.85 12.11 5.42
C ALA A 52 8.29 11.50 6.71
N HIS A 53 8.16 10.17 6.77
CA HIS A 53 7.61 9.43 7.90
C HIS A 53 8.55 8.26 8.24
N PRO A 54 9.59 8.50 9.07
CA PRO A 54 10.59 7.50 9.39
C PRO A 54 9.96 6.19 9.88
N PRO A 55 10.34 5.04 9.31
CA PRO A 55 9.69 3.77 9.60
C PRO A 55 10.01 3.26 11.01
N ALA A 56 9.03 2.58 11.62
CA ALA A 56 9.20 1.91 12.91
C ALA A 56 9.85 0.52 12.80
N MET A 57 10.08 0.03 11.58
CA MET A 57 10.56 -1.31 11.27
C MET A 57 11.55 -1.28 10.08
N PRO A 58 12.28 -2.37 9.79
CA PRO A 58 13.22 -2.42 8.68
C PRO A 58 12.56 -2.10 7.34
N ARG A 59 13.23 -1.29 6.52
CA ARG A 59 12.74 -0.88 5.19
C ARG A 59 12.39 -2.08 4.30
N SER A 60 13.19 -3.15 4.35
CA SER A 60 13.00 -4.35 3.54
C SER A 60 11.66 -5.03 3.81
N GLU A 61 11.22 -5.08 5.06
CA GLU A 61 9.94 -5.68 5.44
C GLU A 61 8.76 -4.83 4.95
N ILE A 62 8.90 -3.51 5.00
CA ILE A 62 7.89 -2.58 4.46
C ILE A 62 7.78 -2.74 2.94
N ASP A 63 8.92 -2.79 2.24
CA ASP A 63 8.93 -2.97 0.79
C ASP A 63 8.23 -4.27 0.38
N GLU A 64 8.54 -5.39 1.05
CA GLU A 64 7.93 -6.70 0.77
C GLU A 64 6.40 -6.64 0.91
N VAL A 65 5.90 -6.04 1.99
CA VAL A 65 4.46 -5.90 2.22
C VAL A 65 3.83 -4.96 1.19
N VAL A 66 4.42 -3.79 0.95
CA VAL A 66 3.88 -2.78 0.03
C VAL A 66 3.82 -3.32 -1.40
N TYR A 67 4.85 -4.01 -1.87
CA TYR A 67 4.84 -4.62 -3.21
C TYR A 67 3.85 -5.76 -3.32
N THR A 68 3.68 -6.56 -2.27
CA THR A 68 2.69 -7.65 -2.26
C THR A 68 1.27 -7.09 -2.32
N LEU A 69 0.94 -6.10 -1.49
CA LEU A 69 -0.36 -5.44 -1.51
C LEU A 69 -0.62 -4.72 -2.83
N ASP A 70 0.41 -4.11 -3.42
CA ASP A 70 0.32 -3.47 -4.73
C ASP A 70 -0.09 -4.45 -5.83
N ALA A 71 0.59 -5.61 -5.88
CA ALA A 71 0.30 -6.66 -6.83
C ALA A 71 -1.15 -7.16 -6.70
N LEU A 72 -1.64 -7.36 -5.47
CA LEU A 72 -3.02 -7.77 -5.19
C LEU A 72 -4.03 -6.72 -5.68
N CYS A 73 -3.80 -5.43 -5.38
CA CYS A 73 -4.68 -4.35 -5.82
C CYS A 73 -4.74 -4.17 -7.34
N LEU A 74 -3.65 -4.50 -8.06
CA LEU A 74 -3.63 -4.47 -9.52
C LEU A 74 -4.33 -5.70 -10.10
N ALA A 75 -4.16 -6.88 -9.50
CA ALA A 75 -4.84 -8.10 -9.92
C ALA A 75 -6.36 -8.02 -9.79
N GLU A 76 -6.89 -7.41 -8.71
CA GLU A 76 -8.33 -7.21 -8.52
C GLU A 76 -9.00 -6.32 -9.59
N LYS A 77 -8.23 -5.55 -10.38
CA LYS A 77 -8.77 -4.70 -11.45
C LYS A 77 -8.86 -5.38 -12.80
N ASP A 78 -8.26 -6.57 -12.93
CA ASP A 78 -8.24 -7.33 -14.18
C ASP A 78 -9.38 -8.38 -14.25
N ASP A 79 -10.17 -8.54 -13.17
CA ASP A 79 -11.42 -9.32 -13.10
C ASP A 79 -12.67 -8.45 -13.27
#